data_AF-A0A6N4SW69-F1
#
_entry.id   AF-A0A6N4SW69-F1
#
_cell.length_a   1.000
_cell.length_b   1.000
_cell.length_c   1.000
_cell.angle_alpha   90.00
_cell.angle_beta   90.00
_cell.angle_gamma   90.00
#
_symmetry.space_group_name_H-M   'P 1'
#
loop_
_entity.id
_entity.type
_entity.pdbx_description
1 polymer ?
#
loop_
_entity_poly.entity_id
_entity_poly.type
_entity_poly.pdbx_seq_one_letter_code
_entity_poly.pdbx_strand_id
1 'polypeptide(L)'
;MEIIDIILILILGYGGYKGYQTGLLIQIITFVAFVIAIIAAFNLCQQGILKLKEWFDLEESILPVVSFIAIFLVVLILIILLGKFLTTVLHQTLFGSLDQYAGALVGILKAAFGLGCLLWLLDKSGLKIPAEYIDESFVYTWLTEYSPSVIKLLGKIIPLQDIMEKVKELID
;
A
#
# COMPACT_ATOMS: atom_id res chain seq x y z
N MET A 1 -8.81 -17.10 -15.29
CA MET A 1 -7.74 -16.17 -14.84
C MET A 1 -8.10 -14.83 -15.41
N GLU A 2 -8.57 -13.96 -14.55
CA GLU A 2 -9.06 -12.66 -14.96
C GLU A 2 -7.90 -11.72 -15.28
N ILE A 3 -8.18 -10.67 -16.06
CA ILE A 3 -7.20 -9.62 -16.37
C ILE A 3 -6.62 -9.02 -15.07
N ILE A 4 -7.45 -8.95 -14.01
CA ILE A 4 -7.03 -8.47 -12.70
C ILE A 4 -5.98 -9.37 -12.05
N ASP A 5 -6.06 -10.70 -12.22
CA ASP A 5 -5.05 -11.63 -11.68
C ASP A 5 -3.69 -11.35 -12.32
N ILE A 6 -3.66 -11.13 -13.63
CA ILE A 6 -2.42 -10.84 -14.37
C ILE A 6 -1.79 -9.54 -13.84
N ILE A 7 -2.60 -8.49 -13.65
CA ILE A 7 -2.13 -7.21 -13.12
C ILE A 7 -1.58 -7.38 -11.70
N LEU A 8 -2.31 -8.07 -10.81
CA LEU A 8 -1.90 -8.28 -9.43
C LEU A 8 -0.61 -9.13 -9.35
N ILE A 9 -0.51 -10.19 -10.15
CA ILE A 9 0.69 -11.04 -10.24
C ILE A 9 1.88 -10.23 -10.75
N LEU A 10 1.69 -9.35 -11.74
CA LEU A 10 2.78 -8.48 -12.23
C LEU A 10 3.26 -7.52 -11.14
N ILE A 11 2.35 -6.93 -10.36
CA ILE A 11 2.72 -6.03 -9.25
C ILE A 11 3.47 -6.80 -8.16
N LEU A 12 2.97 -7.97 -7.76
CA LEU A 12 3.63 -8.83 -6.77
C LEU A 12 4.99 -9.33 -7.26
N GLY A 13 5.06 -9.77 -8.51
CA GLY A 13 6.27 -10.24 -9.18
C GLY A 13 7.32 -9.14 -9.30
N TYR A 14 6.90 -7.91 -9.65
CA TYR A 14 7.79 -6.75 -9.66
C TYR A 14 8.30 -6.41 -8.25
N GLY A 15 7.44 -6.50 -7.23
CA GLY A 15 7.83 -6.35 -5.83
C GLY A 15 8.89 -7.37 -5.41
N GLY A 16 8.69 -8.64 -5.78
CA GLY A 16 9.66 -9.72 -5.55
C GLY A 16 10.96 -9.51 -6.30
N TYR A 17 10.91 -9.15 -7.58
CA TYR A 17 12.09 -8.87 -8.40
C TYR A 17 12.92 -7.72 -7.83
N LYS A 18 12.27 -6.61 -7.44
CA LYS A 18 12.95 -5.50 -6.77
C LYS A 18 13.55 -5.92 -5.43
N GLY A 19 12.82 -6.70 -4.64
CA GLY A 19 13.31 -7.26 -3.38
C GLY A 19 14.55 -8.14 -3.57
N TYR A 20 14.57 -8.96 -4.62
CA TYR A 20 15.72 -9.79 -4.98
C TYR A 20 16.96 -8.95 -5.30
N GLN A 21 16.78 -7.84 -6.05
CA GLN A 21 17.88 -6.95 -6.41
C GLN A 21 18.45 -6.19 -5.22
N THR A 22 17.61 -5.83 -4.25
CA THR A 22 18.03 -5.00 -3.11
C THR A 22 18.55 -5.81 -1.92
N GLY A 23 18.23 -7.10 -1.83
CA GLY A 23 18.59 -7.93 -0.68
C GLY A 23 17.68 -7.74 0.53
N LEU A 24 17.82 -8.60 1.54
CA LEU A 24 16.90 -8.70 2.68
C LEU A 24 16.92 -7.44 3.56
N LEU A 25 18.11 -7.00 3.95
CA LEU A 25 18.28 -5.90 4.92
C LEU A 25 17.68 -4.59 4.39
N ILE A 26 18.01 -4.23 3.16
CA ILE A 26 17.44 -3.03 2.52
C ILE A 26 15.93 -3.18 2.36
N GLN A 27 15.44 -4.39 2.05
CA GLN A 27 14.02 -4.60 1.86
C GLN A 27 13.22 -4.50 3.17
N ILE A 28 13.77 -4.93 4.31
CA ILE A 28 13.15 -4.70 5.63
C ILE A 28 13.06 -3.20 5.93
N ILE A 29 14.15 -2.46 5.73
CA ILE A 29 14.19 -1.01 6.00
C ILE A 29 13.17 -0.27 5.12
N THR A 30 13.14 -0.58 3.82
CA THR A 30 12.17 0.04 2.91
C THR A 30 10.74 -0.42 3.19
N PHE A 31 10.54 -1.62 3.72
CA PHE A 31 9.22 -2.06 4.14
C PHE A 31 8.73 -1.29 5.37
N VAL A 32 9.59 -1.05 6.36
CA VAL A 32 9.24 -0.19 7.52
C VAL A 32 8.91 1.23 7.05
N ALA A 33 9.74 1.82 6.19
CA ALA A 33 9.47 3.14 5.59
C ALA A 33 8.13 3.17 4.83
N PHE A 34 7.83 2.11 4.08
CA PHE A 34 6.58 1.94 3.36
C PHE A 34 5.37 1.86 4.30
N VAL A 35 5.47 1.10 5.39
CA VAL A 35 4.42 1.04 6.42
C VAL A 35 4.21 2.42 7.05
N ILE A 36 5.27 3.13 7.43
CA ILE A 36 5.17 4.50 7.98
C ILE A 36 4.49 5.45 6.98
N ALA A 37 4.81 5.34 5.69
CA ALA A 37 4.16 6.14 4.65
C ALA A 37 2.66 5.85 4.54
N ILE A 38 2.26 4.57 4.59
CA ILE A 38 0.83 4.17 4.60
C ILE A 38 0.11 4.75 5.82
N ILE A 39 0.73 4.62 6.99
CA ILE A 39 0.22 5.15 8.26
C ILE A 39 -0.03 6.66 8.17
N ALA A 40 0.97 7.41 7.69
CA ALA A 40 0.86 8.84 7.51
C ALA A 40 -0.20 9.21 6.45
N ALA A 41 -0.29 8.43 5.37
CA ALA A 41 -1.28 8.63 4.32
C ALA A 41 -2.71 8.48 4.83
N PHE A 42 -2.99 7.45 5.64
CA PHE A 42 -4.29 7.28 6.27
C PHE A 42 -4.62 8.44 7.22
N ASN A 43 -3.67 8.88 8.04
CA ASN A 43 -3.88 10.00 8.97
C ASN A 43 -4.17 11.34 8.27
N LEU A 44 -3.53 11.56 7.12
CA LEU A 44 -3.67 12.80 6.35
C LEU A 44 -4.77 12.72 5.28
N CYS A 45 -5.34 11.53 5.04
CA CYS A 45 -6.30 11.28 3.98
C CYS A 45 -7.48 12.25 4.02
N GLN A 46 -8.02 12.52 5.21
CA GLN A 46 -9.12 13.47 5.40
C GLN A 46 -8.79 14.88 4.87
N GLN A 47 -7.60 15.39 5.19
CA GLN A 47 -7.14 16.69 4.71
C GLN A 47 -6.90 16.66 3.19
N GLY A 48 -6.46 15.52 2.66
CA GLY A 48 -6.32 15.29 1.24
C GLY A 48 -7.65 15.34 0.51
N ILE A 49 -8.70 14.72 1.05
CA ILE A 49 -10.05 14.69 0.47
C ILE A 49 -10.60 16.13 0.35
N LEU A 50 -10.53 16.91 1.43
CA LEU A 50 -11.03 18.29 1.45
C LEU A 50 -10.34 19.16 0.37
N LYS A 51 -9.01 19.10 0.30
CA LYS A 51 -8.24 19.86 -0.71
C LYS A 51 -8.52 19.40 -2.14
N LEU A 52 -8.70 18.09 -2.34
CA LEU A 52 -8.98 17.56 -3.68
C LEU A 52 -10.38 17.95 -4.16
N LYS A 53 -11.37 17.97 -3.25
CA LYS A 53 -12.75 18.43 -3.53
C LYS A 53 -12.80 19.90 -3.97
N GLU A 54 -11.90 20.73 -3.43
CA GLU A 54 -11.79 22.15 -3.81
C GLU A 54 -11.13 22.38 -5.17
N TRP A 55 -10.19 21.51 -5.57
CA TRP A 55 -9.41 21.68 -6.80
C TRP A 55 -9.97 20.91 -8.00
N PHE A 56 -10.66 19.80 -7.75
CA PHE A 56 -11.15 18.89 -8.78
C PHE A 56 -12.58 18.46 -8.49
N ASP A 57 -13.41 18.47 -9.53
CA ASP A 57 -14.78 17.95 -9.50
C ASP A 57 -14.76 16.44 -9.77
N LEU A 58 -14.27 15.69 -8.78
CA LEU A 58 -14.20 14.23 -8.80
C LEU A 58 -15.40 13.61 -8.10
N GLU A 59 -15.76 12.39 -8.51
CA GLU A 59 -16.81 11.62 -7.86
C GLU A 59 -16.43 11.27 -6.41
N GLU A 60 -17.39 11.38 -5.48
CA GLU A 60 -17.15 11.18 -4.04
C GLU A 60 -16.65 9.77 -3.71
N SER A 61 -17.00 8.79 -4.53
CA SER A 61 -16.53 7.40 -4.42
C SER A 61 -15.02 7.26 -4.73
N ILE A 62 -14.47 8.14 -5.56
CA ILE A 62 -13.09 8.13 -6.06
C ILE A 62 -12.17 8.99 -5.18
N LEU A 63 -12.70 10.06 -4.57
CA LEU A 63 -11.92 10.99 -3.74
C LEU A 63 -11.03 10.29 -2.70
N PRO A 64 -11.53 9.37 -1.84
CA PRO A 64 -10.71 8.74 -0.82
C PRO A 64 -9.50 8.00 -1.37
N VAL A 65 -9.68 7.29 -2.50
CA VAL A 65 -8.62 6.51 -3.14
C VAL A 65 -7.54 7.43 -3.72
N VAL A 66 -7.94 8.46 -4.45
CA VAL A 66 -6.99 9.40 -5.06
C VAL A 66 -6.26 10.21 -4.00
N SER A 67 -6.95 10.70 -2.97
CA SER A 67 -6.33 11.43 -1.86
C SER A 67 -5.32 10.58 -1.09
N PHE A 68 -5.66 9.32 -0.80
CA PHE A 68 -4.72 8.39 -0.17
C PHE A 68 -3.49 8.15 -1.03
N ILE A 69 -3.65 7.83 -2.32
CA ILE A 69 -2.52 7.57 -3.24
C ILE A 69 -1.62 8.81 -3.34
N ALA A 70 -2.21 10.00 -3.53
CA ALA A 70 -1.47 11.24 -3.65
C ALA A 70 -0.62 11.52 -2.40
N ILE A 71 -1.21 11.46 -1.22
CA ILE A 71 -0.50 11.69 0.04
C ILE A 71 0.55 10.59 0.28
N PHE A 72 0.18 9.33 0.06
CA PHE A 72 1.08 8.20 0.22
C PHE A 72 2.35 8.38 -0.62
N LEU A 73 2.22 8.75 -1.89
CA LEU A 73 3.36 9.00 -2.78
C LEU A 73 4.21 10.16 -2.28
N VAL A 74 3.60 11.29 -1.89
CA VAL A 74 4.32 12.45 -1.36
C VAL A 74 5.11 12.07 -0.11
N VAL A 75 4.46 11.43 0.87
CA VAL A 75 5.13 11.03 2.13
C VAL A 75 6.20 9.99 1.87
N LEU A 76 5.94 8.99 1.02
CA LEU A 76 6.92 7.97 0.68
C LEU A 76 8.15 8.59 0.03
N ILE A 77 7.98 9.52 -0.92
CA ILE A 77 9.08 10.24 -1.56
C ILE A 77 9.87 11.03 -0.51
N LEU A 78 9.20 11.75 0.40
CA LEU A 78 9.88 12.47 1.48
C LEU A 78 10.71 11.54 2.36
N ILE A 79 10.14 10.40 2.79
CA ILE A 79 10.87 9.41 3.59
C ILE A 79 12.06 8.84 2.83
N ILE A 80 11.92 8.55 1.53
CA ILE A 80 13.02 8.03 0.70
C ILE A 80 14.11 9.10 0.53
N LEU A 81 13.75 10.37 0.34
CA LEU A 81 14.71 11.46 0.22
C LEU A 81 15.49 11.66 1.53
N LEU A 82 14.81 11.59 2.67
CA LEU A 82 15.44 11.62 3.99
C LEU A 82 16.31 10.37 4.22
N GLY A 83 15.81 9.20 3.82
CA GLY A 83 16.47 7.91 3.98
C GLY A 83 17.62 7.65 3.02
N LYS A 84 17.71 8.38 1.89
CA LYS A 84 18.81 8.24 0.91
C LYS A 84 20.18 8.50 1.54
N PHE A 85 20.24 9.36 2.55
CA PHE A 85 21.45 9.58 3.33
C PHE A 85 21.86 8.36 4.19
N LEU A 86 20.90 7.55 4.62
CA LEU A 86 21.13 6.33 5.41
C LEU A 86 21.52 5.13 4.54
N THR A 87 20.95 5.03 3.33
CA THR A 87 21.22 3.90 2.42
C THR A 87 22.63 3.87 1.85
N THR A 88 23.32 5.02 1.79
CA THR A 88 24.72 5.11 1.31
C THR A 88 25.71 4.38 2.23
N VAL A 89 25.33 4.13 3.50
CA VAL A 89 26.19 3.48 4.50
C VAL A 89 25.99 1.95 4.53
N LEU A 90 24.90 1.46 3.94
CA LEU A 90 24.57 0.04 3.92
C LEU A 90 25.35 -0.64 2.78
N HIS A 91 26.59 -1.02 3.09
CA HIS A 91 27.37 -1.93 2.26
C HIS A 91 26.57 -3.20 1.92
N GLN A 92 26.84 -3.76 0.74
CA GLN A 92 26.26 -5.00 0.23
C GLN A 92 26.16 -6.07 1.34
N THR A 93 24.96 -6.62 1.51
CA THR A 93 24.65 -7.68 2.46
C THR A 93 25.59 -8.87 2.29
N LEU A 94 26.20 -9.31 3.40
CA LEU A 94 27.26 -10.31 3.45
C LEU A 94 26.78 -11.77 3.21
N PHE A 95 25.51 -11.96 2.87
CA PHE A 95 24.80 -13.25 2.92
C PHE A 95 24.48 -13.85 1.53
N GLY A 96 25.40 -13.75 0.56
CA GLY A 96 25.33 -14.52 -0.70
C GLY A 96 23.96 -14.49 -1.42
N SER A 97 23.58 -15.62 -2.04
CA SER A 97 22.29 -15.74 -2.77
C SER A 97 21.07 -15.84 -1.85
N LEU A 98 21.23 -16.31 -0.61
CA LEU A 98 20.11 -16.47 0.35
C LEU A 98 19.50 -15.11 0.74
N ASP A 99 20.33 -14.08 0.85
CA ASP A 99 19.89 -12.70 1.11
C ASP A 99 18.94 -12.19 0.02
N GLN A 100 19.23 -12.53 -1.24
CA GLN A 100 18.43 -12.10 -2.38
C GLN A 100 17.06 -12.80 -2.40
N TYR A 101 17.01 -14.10 -2.11
CA TYR A 101 15.73 -14.82 -2.00
C TYR A 101 14.87 -14.31 -0.86
N ALA A 102 15.47 -14.05 0.31
CA ALA A 102 14.75 -13.47 1.43
C ALA A 102 14.29 -12.03 1.12
N GLY A 103 15.11 -11.24 0.44
CA GLY A 103 14.72 -9.94 -0.10
C GLY A 103 13.52 -10.02 -1.05
N ALA A 104 13.48 -11.03 -1.93
CA ALA A 104 12.35 -11.26 -2.83
C ALA A 104 11.06 -11.53 -2.06
N LEU A 105 11.10 -12.39 -1.03
CA LEU A 105 9.95 -12.67 -0.17
C LEU A 105 9.44 -11.41 0.53
N VAL A 106 10.33 -10.61 1.13
CA VAL A 106 9.92 -9.35 1.76
C VAL A 106 9.35 -8.37 0.72
N GLY A 107 9.87 -8.38 -0.50
CA GLY A 107 9.32 -7.56 -1.59
C GLY A 107 7.91 -7.95 -2.03
N ILE A 108 7.63 -9.24 -2.12
CA ILE A 108 6.28 -9.76 -2.39
C ILE A 108 5.36 -9.37 -1.23
N LEU A 109 5.77 -9.58 0.02
CA LEU A 109 4.98 -9.23 1.20
C LEU A 109 4.67 -7.73 1.27
N LYS A 110 5.66 -6.88 0.98
CA LYS A 110 5.48 -5.43 0.90
C LYS A 110 4.46 -5.05 -0.18
N ALA A 111 4.53 -5.64 -1.37
CA ALA A 111 3.59 -5.39 -2.45
C ALA A 111 2.18 -5.88 -2.09
N ALA A 112 2.05 -7.08 -1.53
CA ALA A 112 0.78 -7.63 -1.05
C ALA A 112 0.14 -6.76 0.03
N PHE A 113 0.95 -6.26 0.97
CA PHE A 113 0.50 -5.35 2.02
C PHE A 113 -0.05 -4.04 1.44
N GLY A 114 0.65 -3.43 0.49
CA GLY A 114 0.21 -2.22 -0.20
C GLY A 114 -1.10 -2.44 -0.98
N LEU A 115 -1.18 -3.52 -1.75
CA LEU A 115 -2.38 -3.90 -2.48
C LEU A 115 -3.56 -4.17 -1.54
N GLY A 116 -3.34 -4.90 -0.44
CA GLY A 116 -4.38 -5.14 0.56
C GLY A 116 -4.94 -3.86 1.16
N CYS A 117 -4.09 -2.87 1.46
CA CYS A 117 -4.53 -1.55 1.92
C CYS A 117 -5.37 -0.81 0.88
N LEU A 118 -4.93 -0.83 -0.39
CA LEU A 118 -5.66 -0.18 -1.48
C LEU A 118 -7.02 -0.84 -1.75
N LEU A 119 -7.07 -2.17 -1.78
CA LEU A 119 -8.30 -2.93 -1.99
C LEU A 119 -9.31 -2.70 -0.87
N TRP A 120 -8.85 -2.63 0.38
CA TRP A 120 -9.72 -2.27 1.50
C TRP A 120 -10.23 -0.84 1.41
N LEU A 121 -9.39 0.10 1.00
CA LEU A 121 -9.82 1.48 0.81
C LEU A 121 -10.86 1.59 -0.31
N LEU A 122 -10.69 0.86 -1.40
CA LEU A 122 -11.68 0.75 -2.49
C LEU A 122 -13.02 0.21 -1.98
N ASP A 123 -13.00 -0.89 -1.19
CA ASP A 123 -14.21 -1.43 -0.55
C ASP A 123 -14.90 -0.38 0.33
N LYS A 124 -14.13 0.40 1.09
CA LYS A 124 -14.66 1.44 1.99
C LYS A 124 -15.11 2.73 1.31
N SER A 125 -14.54 3.07 0.17
CA SER A 125 -14.96 4.26 -0.58
C SER A 125 -16.24 4.05 -1.39
N GLY A 126 -16.79 2.83 -1.39
CA GLY A 126 -17.98 2.48 -2.16
C GLY A 126 -17.70 2.19 -3.64
N LEU A 127 -16.43 2.23 -4.06
CA LEU A 127 -15.99 1.81 -5.39
C LEU A 127 -16.05 0.30 -5.52
N LYS A 128 -17.19 -0.20 -6.01
CA LYS A 128 -17.36 -1.61 -6.33
C LYS A 128 -16.74 -1.92 -7.68
N ILE A 129 -15.74 -2.80 -7.69
CA ILE A 129 -15.23 -3.39 -8.92
C ILE A 129 -16.32 -4.32 -9.47
N PRO A 130 -16.70 -4.22 -10.76
CA PRO A 130 -17.75 -5.09 -11.31
C PRO A 130 -17.38 -6.56 -11.15
N ALA A 131 -18.36 -7.38 -10.74
CA ALA A 131 -18.18 -8.80 -10.43
C ALA A 131 -17.55 -9.59 -11.58
N GLU A 132 -17.84 -9.20 -12.82
CA GLU A 132 -17.25 -9.78 -14.04
C GLU A 132 -15.71 -9.77 -14.04
N TYR A 133 -15.06 -8.82 -13.37
CA TYR A 133 -13.60 -8.73 -13.29
C TYR A 133 -12.99 -9.45 -12.08
N ILE A 134 -13.79 -9.90 -11.11
CA ILE A 134 -13.31 -10.40 -9.80
C ILE A 134 -13.88 -11.76 -9.39
N ASP A 135 -14.97 -12.24 -9.99
CA ASP A 135 -15.69 -13.46 -9.59
C ASP A 135 -14.83 -14.74 -9.67
N GLU A 136 -13.82 -14.78 -10.55
CA GLU A 136 -12.87 -15.90 -10.67
C GLU A 136 -11.43 -15.54 -10.26
N SER A 137 -11.20 -14.37 -9.65
CA SER A 137 -9.85 -13.88 -9.35
C SER A 137 -9.31 -14.46 -8.04
N PHE A 138 -8.45 -15.47 -8.16
CA PHE A 138 -7.78 -16.10 -7.01
C PHE A 138 -6.94 -15.10 -6.22
N VAL A 139 -6.22 -14.19 -6.90
CA VAL A 139 -5.29 -13.26 -6.24
C VAL A 139 -6.07 -12.14 -5.55
N TYR A 140 -7.18 -11.70 -6.12
CA TYR A 140 -8.07 -10.73 -5.49
C TYR A 140 -8.72 -11.31 -4.22
N THR A 141 -9.28 -12.52 -4.29
CA THR A 141 -9.87 -13.20 -3.11
C THR A 141 -8.82 -13.36 -2.01
N TRP A 142 -7.62 -13.82 -2.36
CA TRP A 142 -6.54 -13.97 -1.40
C TRP A 142 -6.13 -12.63 -0.78
N LEU A 143 -5.98 -11.56 -1.56
CA LEU A 143 -5.62 -10.25 -0.99
C LEU A 143 -6.72 -9.64 -0.12
N THR A 144 -7.99 -9.84 -0.48
CA THR A 144 -9.14 -9.30 0.27
C THR A 144 -9.40 -10.07 1.57
N GLU A 145 -9.18 -11.39 1.61
CA GLU A 145 -9.25 -12.18 2.85
C GLU A 145 -8.14 -11.82 3.85
N TYR A 146 -6.96 -11.45 3.36
CA TYR A 146 -5.83 -11.06 4.21
C TYR A 146 -5.89 -9.59 4.63
N SER A 147 -6.62 -8.75 3.90
CA SER A 147 -6.70 -7.33 4.16
C SER A 147 -7.19 -6.97 5.58
N PRO A 148 -8.24 -7.60 6.15
CA PRO A 148 -8.63 -7.37 7.54
C PRO A 148 -7.51 -7.58 8.56
N SER A 149 -6.61 -8.54 8.31
CA SER A 149 -5.44 -8.79 9.17
C SER A 149 -4.41 -7.67 9.06
N VAL A 150 -4.18 -7.16 7.85
CA VAL A 150 -3.34 -5.98 7.59
C VAL A 150 -3.87 -4.76 8.33
N ILE A 151 -5.18 -4.49 8.21
CA ILE A 151 -5.84 -3.38 8.90
C ILE A 151 -5.80 -3.56 10.40
N LYS A 152 -5.99 -4.77 10.94
CA LYS A 152 -5.87 -5.04 12.38
C LYS A 152 -4.45 -4.77 12.90
N LEU A 153 -3.43 -5.07 12.11
CA LEU A 153 -2.03 -4.81 12.46
C LEU A 153 -1.75 -3.31 12.48
N LEU A 154 -2.27 -2.55 11.50
CA LEU A 154 -2.25 -1.09 11.51
C LEU A 154 -3.07 -0.51 12.68
N GLY A 155 -4.21 -1.11 13.01
CA GLY A 155 -5.15 -0.69 14.06
C GLY A 155 -4.60 -0.80 15.48
N LYS A 156 -3.59 -1.64 15.68
CA LYS A 156 -2.82 -1.69 16.93
C LYS A 156 -1.85 -0.53 17.07
N ILE A 157 -1.40 0.04 15.96
CA ILE A 157 -0.41 1.12 15.91
C ILE A 157 -1.13 2.47 15.83
N ILE A 158 -2.33 2.51 15.23
CA ILE A 158 -3.13 3.72 14.99
C ILE A 158 -4.59 3.44 15.32
N PRO A 159 -5.30 4.35 16.02
CA PRO A 159 -6.75 4.29 16.13
C PRO A 159 -7.40 4.54 14.75
N LEU A 160 -7.61 3.46 13.99
CA LEU A 160 -8.28 3.46 12.67
C LEU A 160 -9.74 3.94 12.73
N GLN A 161 -10.33 3.94 13.92
CA GLN A 161 -11.71 4.33 14.21
C GLN A 161 -11.91 5.82 13.89
N ASP A 162 -10.97 6.66 14.34
CA ASP A 162 -11.00 8.12 14.13
C ASP A 162 -10.92 8.49 12.65
N ILE A 163 -10.21 7.68 11.84
CA ILE A 163 -10.05 7.93 10.40
C ILE A 163 -11.32 7.53 9.65
N MET A 164 -11.90 6.38 10.00
CA MET A 164 -13.10 5.86 9.35
C MET A 164 -14.36 6.65 9.70
N GLU A 165 -14.47 7.11 10.94
CA GLU A 165 -15.56 7.99 11.38
C GLU A 165 -15.51 9.33 10.64
N LYS A 166 -14.30 9.90 10.49
CA LYS A 166 -14.06 11.14 9.74
C LYS A 166 -14.22 11.00 8.23
N VAL A 167 -13.97 9.83 7.64
CA VAL A 167 -14.22 9.59 6.21
C VAL A 167 -15.71 9.44 5.95
N LYS A 168 -16.44 8.76 6.85
CA LYS A 168 -17.90 8.65 6.74
C LYS A 168 -18.62 9.99 6.91
N GLU A 169 -18.22 10.81 7.91
CA GLU A 169 -18.77 12.16 8.12
C GLU A 169 -18.57 13.13 6.94
N LEU A 170 -17.68 12.82 5.98
CA LEU A 170 -17.44 13.66 4.80
C LEU A 170 -18.16 13.16 3.54
N ILE A 171 -18.69 11.94 3.59
CA ILE A 171 -19.40 11.28 2.49
C ILE A 171 -20.93 11.34 2.71
N ASP A 172 -21.39 11.48 3.95
CA ASP A 172 -22.79 11.81 4.32
C ASP A 172 -23.02 13.34 4.38
#